data_AF-A0A443YUV4-F1
#
_entry.id   AF-A0A443YUV4-F1
#
_cell.length_a   1.000
_cell.length_b   1.000
_cell.length_c   1.000
_cell.angle_alpha   90.00
_cell.angle_beta   90.00
_cell.angle_gamma   90.00
#
_symmetry.space_group_name_H-M   'P 1'
#
loop_
_entity.id
_entity.type
_entity.pdbx_description
1 polymer ?
#
loop_
_entity_poly.entity_id
_entity_poly.type
_entity_poly.pdbx_seq_one_letter_code
_entity_poly.pdbx_strand_id
1 'polypeptide(L)' 'MKPKSNIASILSNRELEIIQLITQEYNNQDIATHLDISKRTVETHRKNIFKKTKVKSIVGLVVLALKNDLVP' A
#
# COMPACT_ATOMS: atom_id res chain seq x y z
N MET A 1 17.95 13.78 -14.12
CA MET A 1 17.35 12.57 -13.51
C MET A 1 16.95 12.91 -12.08
N LYS A 2 15.65 13.02 -11.77
CA LYS A 2 15.23 13.16 -10.36
C LYS A 2 15.51 11.82 -9.67
N PRO A 3 16.07 11.80 -8.45
CA PRO A 3 16.25 10.55 -7.74
C PRO A 3 14.86 9.94 -7.55
N LYS A 4 14.61 8.76 -8.15
CA LYS A 4 13.45 7.94 -7.79
C LYS A 4 13.63 7.64 -6.31
N SER A 5 12.95 8.38 -5.45
CA SER A 5 12.82 8.04 -4.05
C SER A 5 12.24 6.64 -4.02
N ASN A 6 13.06 5.63 -3.72
CA ASN A 6 12.62 4.24 -3.68
C ASN A 6 11.63 4.09 -2.53
N ILE A 7 10.36 4.41 -2.74
CA ILE A 7 9.30 4.23 -1.74
C ILE A 7 9.22 2.75 -1.34
N ALA A 8 9.57 1.85 -2.27
CA ALA A 8 9.75 0.43 -2.00
C ALA A 8 10.73 0.14 -0.84
N SER A 9 11.77 0.97 -0.62
CA SER A 9 12.76 0.70 0.43
C SER A 9 12.29 1.10 1.83
N ILE A 10 11.25 1.92 1.97
CA ILE A 10 10.68 2.32 3.27
C ILE A 10 9.47 1.47 3.67
N LEU A 11 8.92 0.70 2.74
CA LEU A 11 7.78 -0.18 2.95
C LEU A 11 8.24 -1.61 3.18
N SER A 12 7.49 -2.35 3.99
CA SER A 12 7.70 -3.80 4.10
C SER A 12 7.05 -4.55 2.95
N ASN A 13 7.47 -5.80 2.72
CA ASN A 13 6.86 -6.66 1.69
C ASN A 13 5.34 -6.79 1.88
N ARG A 14 4.86 -6.95 3.12
CA ARG A 14 3.42 -6.99 3.41
C ARG A 14 2.71 -5.68 3.11
N GLU A 15 3.36 -4.54 3.34
CA GLU A 15 2.79 -3.24 3.01
C GLU A 15 2.68 -3.04 1.49
N LEU A 16 3.66 -3.54 0.72
CA LEU A 16 3.63 -3.52 -0.74
C LEU A 16 2.50 -4.39 -1.30
N GLU A 17 2.33 -5.62 -0.79
CA GLU A 17 1.21 -6.49 -1.19
C GLU A 17 -0.15 -5.84 -0.90
N ILE A 18 -0.29 -5.19 0.25
CA ILE A 18 -1.53 -4.48 0.59
C ILE A 18 -1.78 -3.31 -0.36
N ILE A 19 -0.75 -2.56 -0.75
CA ILE A 19 -0.88 -1.49 -1.76
C ILE A 19 -1.35 -2.07 -3.10
N GLN A 20 -0.77 -3.20 -3.51
CA GLN A 20 -1.14 -3.88 -4.76
C GLN A 20 -2.61 -4.31 -4.76
N LEU A 21 -3.08 -4.92 -3.67
CA LEU A 21 -4.49 -5.31 -3.56
C LEU A 21 -5.42 -4.08 -3.52
N ILE A 22 -5.01 -2.98 -2.86
CA ILE A 22 -5.77 -1.72 -2.89
C ILE A 22 -5.88 -1.18 -4.33
N THR A 23 -4.80 -1.27 -5.13
CA THR A 23 -4.84 -0.82 -6.53
C THR A 23 -5.72 -1.68 -7.43
N GLN A 24 -6.04 -2.90 -6.99
CA GLN A 24 -6.99 -3.82 -7.63
C GLN A 24 -8.42 -3.68 -7.05
N GLU A 25 -8.67 -2.59 -6.32
CA GLU A 25 -9.98 -2.25 -5.73
C GLU A 25 -10.50 -3.21 -4.65
N TYR A 26 -9.63 -4.04 -4.06
CA TYR A 26 -10.01 -4.87 -2.92
C TYR A 26 -10.26 -4.04 -1.66
N ASN A 27 -11.33 -4.38 -0.94
CA ASN A 27 -11.64 -3.76 0.34
C ASN A 27 -10.85 -4.43 1.50
N ASN A 28 -10.90 -3.87 2.71
CA ASN A 28 -10.14 -4.41 3.86
C ASN A 28 -10.49 -5.88 4.20
N GLN A 29 -11.72 -6.29 3.97
CA GLN A 29 -12.17 -7.66 4.20
C GLN A 29 -11.61 -8.60 3.13
N ASP A 30 -11.64 -8.21 1.86
CA ASP A 30 -11.10 -9.01 0.77
C ASP A 30 -9.59 -9.18 0.89
N ILE A 31 -8.87 -8.12 1.28
CA ILE A 31 -7.44 -8.13 1.55
C ILE A 31 -7.12 -9.07 2.72
N ALA A 32 -7.92 -9.01 3.78
CA ALA A 32 -7.76 -9.89 4.94
C ALA A 32 -7.88 -11.36 4.55
N THR A 33 -8.87 -11.68 3.71
CA THR A 33 -9.07 -13.03 3.16
C THR A 33 -7.92 -13.44 2.23
N HIS A 34 -7.45 -12.56 1.34
CA HIS A 34 -6.35 -12.88 0.41
C HIS A 34 -5.02 -13.14 1.13
N LEU A 35 -4.75 -12.43 2.22
CA LEU A 35 -3.49 -12.50 2.94
C LEU A 35 -3.54 -13.43 4.17
N ASP A 36 -4.68 -14.09 4.41
CA ASP A 36 -4.95 -14.95 5.56
C ASP A 36 -4.61 -14.26 6.91
N ILE A 37 -5.10 -13.03 7.07
CA ILE A 37 -4.92 -12.22 8.29
C ILE A 37 -6.22 -11.56 8.71
N SER A 38 -6.27 -11.02 9.93
CA SER A 38 -7.45 -10.28 10.37
C SER A 38 -7.60 -8.92 9.66
N LYS A 39 -8.84 -8.47 9.45
CA LYS A 39 -9.16 -7.11 8.98
C LYS A 39 -8.45 -6.02 9.80
N ARG A 40 -8.35 -6.21 11.13
CA ARG A 40 -7.65 -5.30 12.05
C ARG A 40 -6.14 -5.23 11.75
N THR A 41 -5.54 -6.36 11.34
CA THR A 41 -4.15 -6.42 10.89
C THR A 41 -3.97 -5.60 9.62
N VAL A 42 -4.87 -5.76 8.63
CA VAL A 42 -4.87 -4.94 7.39
C VAL A 42 -4.96 -3.45 7.72
N GLU A 43 -5.87 -3.05 8.61
CA GLU A 43 -6.01 -1.64 9.02
C GLU A 43 -4.74 -1.09 9.67
N THR A 44 -4.05 -1.90 10.46
CA THR A 44 -2.76 -1.54 11.06
C THR A 44 -1.70 -1.30 9.98
N HIS A 45 -1.57 -2.20 9.01
CA HIS A 45 -0.66 -2.01 7.89
C HIS A 45 -1.01 -0.77 7.06
N ARG A 46 -2.30 -0.54 6.77
CA ARG A 46 -2.75 0.68 6.05
C ARG A 46 -2.33 1.94 6.79
N LYS A 47 -2.55 2.02 8.11
CA LYS A 47 -2.10 3.16 8.93
C LYS A 47 -0.59 3.37 8.83
N ASN A 48 0.21 2.30 8.87
CA ASN A 48 1.66 2.39 8.73
C ASN A 48 2.07 2.86 7.33
N ILE A 49 1.43 2.36 6.27
CA ILE A 49 1.62 2.82 4.89
C ILE A 49 1.36 4.32 4.79
N PHE A 50 0.23 4.82 5.29
CA PHE A 50 -0.08 6.26 5.28
C PHE A 50 0.96 7.08 6.04
N LYS A 51 1.42 6.59 7.20
CA LYS A 51 2.46 7.26 7.99
C LYS A 51 3.80 7.33 7.26
N LYS A 52 4.21 6.25 6.59
CA LYS A 52 5.48 6.14 5.86
C LYS A 52 5.48 6.92 4.55
N THR A 53 4.39 6.83 3.78
CA THR A 53 4.25 7.48 2.47
C THR A 53 3.78 8.94 2.55
N LYS A 54 3.29 9.37 3.72
CA LYS A 54 2.74 10.72 3.98
C LYS A 54 1.54 11.11 3.09
N VAL A 55 0.92 10.14 2.43
CA VAL A 55 -0.31 10.37 1.67
C VAL A 55 -1.50 10.50 2.62
N LYS A 56 -2.55 11.20 2.17
CA LYS A 56 -3.73 11.50 2.99
C LYS A 56 -4.98 10.72 2.59
N SER A 57 -4.95 10.01 1.46
CA SER A 57 -6.09 9.31 0.92
C SER A 57 -5.67 8.08 0.12
N ILE A 58 -6.62 7.16 -0.07
CA ILE A 58 -6.44 5.96 -0.91
C ILE A 58 -6.08 6.36 -2.33
N VAL A 59 -6.79 7.36 -2.89
CA VAL A 59 -6.48 7.89 -4.23
C VAL A 59 -5.04 8.39 -4.30
N GLY A 60 -4.58 9.11 -3.28
CA GLY A 60 -3.18 9.56 -3.19
C GLY A 60 -2.19 8.39 -3.12
N LEU A 61 -2.55 7.32 -2.42
CA LEU A 61 -1.76 6.09 -2.35
C LEU A 61 -1.67 5.39 -3.71
N VAL A 62 -2.78 5.28 -4.45
CA VAL A 62 -2.82 4.69 -5.79
C VAL A 62 -1.97 5.50 -6.77
N VAL A 63 -2.16 6.82 -6.81
CA VAL A 63 -1.35 7.71 -7.66
C VAL A 63 0.14 7.60 -7.32
N LEU A 64 0.47 7.47 -6.04
CA LEU A 64 1.85 7.29 -5.59
C LEU A 64 2.41 5.93 -6.02
N ALA A 65 1.63 4.85 -5.94
CA ALA A 65 2.04 3.52 -6.38
C ALA A 65 2.34 3.50 -7.88
N LEU A 66 1.46 4.08 -8.70
CA LEU A 66 1.64 4.20 -10.15
C LEU A 66 2.87 5.04 -10.52
N LYS A 67 3.09 6.17 -9.85
CA LYS A 67 4.25 7.05 -10.13
C LYS A 67 5.60 6.43 -9.79
N ASN A 68 5.63 5.43 -8.93
CA ASN A 68 6.85 4.79 -8.44
C ASN A 68 7.01 3.36 -8.96
N ASP A 69 6.20 2.94 -9.94
CA ASP A 69 6.22 1.59 -10.52
C ASP A 69 6.11 0.48 -9.44
N LEU A 70 5.38 0.75 -8.35
CA LEU A 70 5.21 -0.20 -7.23
C LEU A 70 4.23 -1.33 -7.57
N VAL A 71 3.39 -1.08 -8.57
CA VAL A 71 2.36 -1.98 -9.06
C VAL A 71 2.43 -1.97 -10.59
N PRO A 72 2.22 -3.12 -11.24
CA PRO A 72 2.25 -3.24 -12.70
C PRO A 72 1.10 -2.49 -13.37
#